data_AF-A0A011NUB7-F1
#
_entry.id   AF-A0A011NUB7-F1
#
_cell.length_a   1.000
_cell.length_b   1.000
_cell.length_c   1.000
_cell.angle_alpha   90.00
_cell.angle_beta   90.00
_cell.angle_gamma   90.00
#
_symmetry.space_group_name_H-M   'P 1'
#
loop_
_entity.id
_entity.type
_entity.pdbx_description
1 polymer ?
#
loop_
_entity_poly.entity_id
_entity_poly.type
_entity_poly.pdbx_seq_one_letter_code
_entity_poly.pdbx_strand_id
1 'polypeptide(L)' 'MLLVDTKVLADFFIGAHAAVSRFPLLTRDTRRYTSYFSEVTLIAPEASP' A
#
# COMPACT_ATOMS: atom_id res chain seq x y z
N MET A 1 22.02 -13.62 -4.42
CA MET A 1 21.72 -12.23 -4.03
C MET A 1 20.38 -11.87 -4.66
N LEU A 2 19.26 -12.24 -4.02
CA LEU A 2 17.94 -11.85 -4.50
C LEU A 2 17.82 -10.35 -4.30
N LEU A 3 17.78 -9.59 -5.40
CA LEU A 3 17.43 -8.18 -5.35
C LEU A 3 15.95 -8.11 -4.94
N VAL A 4 15.71 -7.89 -3.65
CA VAL A 4 14.43 -7.36 -3.20
C VAL A 4 14.30 -6.01 -3.85
N ASP A 5 13.31 -5.86 -4.72
CA ASP A 5 12.95 -4.57 -5.29
C ASP A 5 12.70 -3.59 -4.12
N THR A 6 13.50 -2.53 -4.05
CA THR A 6 13.43 -1.53 -2.97
C THR A 6 12.03 -0.93 -2.85
N LYS A 7 11.27 -0.92 -3.94
CA LYS A 7 9.86 -0.48 -3.94
C LYS A 7 8.98 -1.42 -3.12
N VAL A 8 9.22 -2.73 -3.14
CA VAL A 8 8.44 -3.71 -2.36
C VAL A 8 8.67 -3.50 -0.86
N LEU A 9 9.93 -3.30 -0.44
CA LEU A 9 10.23 -3.05 0.96
C LEU A 9 9.64 -1.71 1.45
N ALA A 10 9.71 -0.67 0.62
CA ALA A 10 9.09 0.62 0.93
C ALA A 10 7.56 0.50 1.05
N ASP A 11 6.90 -0.14 0.07
CA ASP A 11 5.44 -0.36 0.07
C ASP A 11 5.00 -1.16 1.32
N PHE A 12 5.82 -2.11 1.77
CA PHE A 12 5.56 -2.87 2.99
C PHE A 12 5.60 -1.99 4.25
N PHE A 13 6.66 -1.19 4.45
CA PHE A 13 6.76 -0.32 5.64
C PHE A 13 5.65 0.73 5.67
N ILE A 14 5.31 1.30 4.53
CA ILE A 14 4.21 2.25 4.40
C ILE A 14 2.87 1.60 4.78
N GLY A 15 2.57 0.41 4.24
CA GLY A 15 1.33 -0.31 4.52
C GLY A 15 1.23 -0.78 5.98
N ALA A 16 2.33 -1.28 6.55
CA ALA A 16 2.37 -1.70 7.95
C ALA A 16 2.14 -0.53 8.91
N HIS A 17 2.72 0.63 8.63
CA HIS A 17 2.50 1.84 9.43
C HIS A 17 1.02 2.28 9.38
N ALA A 18 0.40 2.28 8.20
CA ALA A 18 -1.02 2.61 8.03
C ALA A 18 -1.93 1.63 8.79
N ALA A 19 -1.63 0.32 8.74
CA ALA A 19 -2.39 -0.72 9.44
C ALA A 19 -2.35 -0.55 10.97
N VAL A 20 -1.16 -0.38 11.54
CA VAL A 20 -0.99 -0.22 13.00
C VAL A 20 -1.61 1.09 13.48
N SER A 21 -1.45 2.17 12.72
CA SER A 21 -1.96 3.49 13.08
C SER A 21 -3.45 3.69 12.75
N ARG A 22 -4.06 2.72 12.04
CA ARG A 22 -5.44 2.77 11.54
C ARG A 22 -5.72 4.00 10.67
N PHE A 23 -4.74 4.38 9.84
CA PHE A 23 -4.90 5.48 8.91
C PHE A 23 -5.30 4.98 7.51
N PRO A 24 -6.16 5.73 6.80
CA PRO A 24 -6.42 5.46 5.40
C PRO A 24 -5.18 5.79 4.56
N LEU A 25 -4.96 5.01 3.50
CA LEU A 25 -3.80 5.13 2.63
C LEU A 25 -4.23 5.60 1.23
N LEU A 26 -3.77 6.79 0.83
CA LEU A 26 -3.94 7.29 -0.55
C LEU A 26 -2.90 6.65 -1.48
N THR A 27 -3.35 5.88 -2.47
CA THR A 27 -2.47 5.21 -3.43
C THR A 27 -3.11 5.06 -4.80
N ARG A 28 -2.26 5.01 -5.83
CA ARG A 28 -2.66 4.62 -7.20
C ARG A 28 -2.61 3.12 -7.43
N ASP A 29 -1.90 2.38 -6.58
CA ASP A 29 -1.67 0.94 -6.72
C ASP A 29 -2.42 0.17 -5.63
N THR A 30 -3.75 0.11 -5.75
CA THR A 30 -4.58 -0.51 -4.72
C THR A 30 -4.33 -2.00 -4.58
N ARG A 31 -4.11 -2.71 -5.70
CA ARG A 31 -3.92 -4.18 -5.73
C ARG A 31 -2.75 -4.63 -4.85
N ARG A 32 -1.64 -3.89 -4.87
CA ARG A 32 -0.46 -4.27 -4.09
C ARG A 32 -0.71 -4.13 -2.59
N TYR A 33 -1.36 -3.05 -2.16
CA TYR A 33 -1.63 -2.85 -0.74
C TYR A 33 -2.74 -3.79 -0.22
N THR A 34 -3.78 -4.09 -1.01
CA THR A 34 -4.84 -5.02 -0.57
C THR A 34 -4.34 -6.46 -0.40
N SER A 35 -3.33 -6.90 -1.16
CA SER A 35 -2.79 -8.26 -1.02
C SER A 35 -2.05 -8.48 0.29
N TYR A 36 -1.42 -7.43 0.83
CA TYR A 36 -0.62 -7.50 2.06
C TYR A 36 -1.38 -7.02 3.30
N PHE A 37 -2.27 -6.03 3.14
CA PHE A 37 -2.90 -5.31 4.23
C PHE A 37 -4.40 -5.11 3.98
N SER A 38 -5.17 -6.21 3.96
CA SER A 38 -6.60 -6.18 3.65
C SER A 38 -7.46 -5.30 4.58
N GLU A 39 -6.97 -5.01 5.80
CA GLU A 39 -7.65 -4.17 6.79
C GLU A 39 -7.38 -2.66 6.60
N VAL A 40 -6.42 -2.28 5.75
CA VAL A 40 -6.12 -0.87 5.49
C VAL A 40 -7.17 -0.30 4.54
N THR A 41 -7.80 0.80 4.96
CA THR A 41 -8.70 1.54 4.08
C THR A 41 -7.89 2.25 2.99
N LEU A 42 -8.14 1.93 1.73
CA LEU A 42 -7.45 2.53 0.59
C LEU A 42 -8.30 3.62 -0.06
N ILE A 43 -7.69 4.76 -0.32
CA ILE A 43 -8.25 5.82 -1.13
C ILE A 43 -7.46 5.83 -2.44
N ALA A 44 -8.16 5.76 -3.57
CA ALA A 44 -7.54 5.84 -4.89
C ALA A 44 -8.15 7.01 -5.67
N PRO A 45 -7.36 7.70 -6.50
CA PRO A 45 -7.94 8.69 -7.40
C PRO A 45 -8.93 8.01 -8.34
N GLU A 46 -10.04 8.69 -8.61
CA GLU A 46 -10.94 8.27 -9.68
C GLU A 46 -10.19 8.31 -11.01
N ALA A 47 -10.46 7.33 -11.87
CA ALA A 47 -9.95 7.40 -13.24
C ALA A 47 -10.56 8.65 -13.89
N SER A 48 -9.71 9.54 -14.38
CA SER A 48 -10.18 10.64 -15.22
C SER A 48 -10.97 10.05 -16.39
N PRO A 49 -12.13 10.61 -16.74
CA PRO A 49 -12.94 10.13 -17.86
C PRO A 49 -12.18 10.16 -19.20
#